data_AF-A0A151R5B5-F1
#
_entry.id   AF-A0A151R5B5-F1
#
_cell.length_a   1.000
_cell.length_b   1.000
_cell.length_c   1.000
_cell.angle_alpha   90.00
_cell.angle_beta   90.00
_cell.angle_gamma   90.00
#
_symmetry.space_group_name_H-M   'P 1'
#
loop_
_entity.id
_entity.type
_entity.pdbx_description
1 polymer ?
#
loop_
_entity_poly.entity_id
_entity_poly.type
_entity_poly.pdbx_seq_one_letter_code
_entity_poly.pdbx_strand_id
1 'polypeptide(L)'
;MRELKLIELYNLEFVWRGNPVGIFGLENLQLIHIKRCPSLRLLFYYDVTEKLHQLNELKLEACESLKDLIYSSSEKRPTTKFPSLTKVELKSLSRLEWFYIYRVEFPSLKSLTIEKCPKMTSFTNGFATKDESSTIIDGKSFFELNELTLRSCDKLILVVSSKTLQELRKLKKLIVSDCMKLKMLFNIDGKISHSTELLQHLDELILNDLPNLTQVREERCILE
;
A
#
# COMPACT_ATOMS: atom_id res chain seq x y z
N MET A 1 -19.99 -5.27 -15.63
CA MET A 1 -20.01 -4.01 -14.86
C MET A 1 -18.58 -3.48 -14.82
N ARG A 2 -18.33 -2.20 -15.14
CA ARG A 2 -16.96 -1.62 -15.15
C ARG A 2 -16.61 -0.81 -13.91
N GLU A 3 -17.60 -0.23 -13.26
CA GLU A 3 -17.39 0.59 -12.06
C GLU A 3 -18.34 0.15 -10.96
N LEU A 4 -17.84 0.13 -9.73
CA LEU A 4 -18.62 -0.06 -8.51
C LEU A 4 -18.42 1.16 -7.62
N LYS A 5 -19.51 1.88 -7.35
CA LYS A 5 -19.52 3.06 -6.47
C LYS A 5 -20.46 2.81 -5.30
N LEU A 6 -19.92 2.86 -4.08
CA LEU A 6 -20.66 2.67 -2.84
C LEU A 6 -20.50 3.93 -2.00
N ILE A 7 -21.56 4.73 -1.88
CA ILE A 7 -21.49 6.08 -1.31
C ILE A 7 -22.51 6.17 -0.17
N GLU A 8 -22.06 6.62 1.00
CA GLU A 8 -22.93 6.93 2.15
C GLU A 8 -23.75 5.73 2.63
N LEU A 9 -23.19 4.53 2.52
CA LEU A 9 -23.82 3.30 3.01
C LEU A 9 -23.38 3.04 4.45
N TYR A 10 -24.00 3.74 5.38
CA TYR A 10 -23.61 3.76 6.80
C TYR A 10 -23.64 2.40 7.50
N ASN A 11 -24.50 1.49 7.05
CA ASN A 11 -24.66 0.15 7.64
C ASN A 11 -23.95 -0.95 6.83
N LEU A 12 -23.23 -0.60 5.75
CA LEU A 12 -22.56 -1.59 4.91
C LEU A 12 -21.33 -2.13 5.64
N GLU A 13 -21.41 -3.35 6.15
CA GLU A 13 -20.28 -4.00 6.82
C GLU A 13 -19.33 -4.75 5.87
N PHE A 14 -19.88 -5.31 4.79
CA PHE A 14 -19.17 -6.15 3.83
C PHE A 14 -19.65 -5.87 2.41
N VAL A 15 -18.73 -5.66 1.46
CA VAL A 15 -19.11 -5.51 0.04
C VAL A 15 -19.47 -6.85 -0.58
N TRP A 16 -18.66 -7.88 -0.30
CA TRP A 16 -18.87 -9.24 -0.77
C TRP A 16 -18.78 -10.19 0.41
N ARG A 17 -19.85 -10.94 0.69
CA ARG A 17 -19.93 -11.91 1.79
C ARG A 17 -19.90 -13.33 1.22
N GLY A 18 -18.85 -14.10 1.54
CA GLY A 18 -18.75 -15.53 1.17
C GLY A 18 -18.05 -15.82 -0.16
N ASN A 19 -18.12 -17.10 -0.58
CA ASN A 19 -17.43 -17.62 -1.77
C ASN A 19 -17.99 -16.99 -3.08
N PRO A 20 -17.14 -16.44 -3.97
CA PRO A 20 -17.52 -15.74 -5.20
C PRO A 20 -18.17 -16.58 -6.30
N VAL A 21 -18.53 -17.86 -6.11
CA VAL A 21 -19.18 -18.69 -7.16
C VAL A 21 -20.41 -17.99 -7.76
N GLY A 22 -21.09 -17.10 -7.02
CA GLY A 22 -22.24 -16.32 -7.52
C GLY A 22 -22.01 -14.84 -7.81
N ILE A 23 -20.81 -14.28 -7.64
CA ILE A 23 -20.59 -12.84 -7.91
C ILE A 23 -20.27 -12.66 -9.40
N PHE A 24 -21.33 -12.56 -10.21
CA PHE A 24 -21.21 -12.33 -11.65
C PHE A 24 -20.69 -10.90 -11.93
N GLY A 25 -19.78 -10.78 -12.91
CA GLY A 25 -19.44 -9.49 -13.53
C GLY A 25 -18.27 -8.71 -12.93
N LEU A 26 -17.51 -9.27 -11.99
CA LEU A 26 -16.27 -8.66 -11.46
C LEU A 26 -15.10 -8.70 -12.46
N GLU A 27 -15.13 -9.62 -13.42
CA GLU A 27 -14.07 -9.81 -14.43
C GLU A 27 -13.82 -8.57 -15.28
N ASN A 28 -14.84 -7.72 -15.47
CA ASN A 28 -14.74 -6.48 -16.23
C ASN A 28 -14.66 -5.23 -15.32
N LEU A 29 -14.55 -5.41 -14.00
CA LEU A 29 -14.54 -4.32 -13.04
C LEU A 29 -13.18 -3.61 -13.08
N GLN A 30 -13.20 -2.32 -13.36
CA GLN A 30 -12.01 -1.48 -13.56
C GLN A 30 -11.85 -0.44 -12.45
N LEU A 31 -12.95 -0.02 -11.82
CA LEU A 31 -12.94 0.97 -10.75
C LEU A 31 -13.77 0.51 -9.55
N ILE A 32 -13.19 0.58 -8.36
CA ILE A 32 -13.92 0.52 -7.09
C ILE A 32 -13.75 1.85 -6.38
N HIS A 33 -14.87 2.51 -6.07
CA HIS A 33 -14.89 3.72 -5.26
C HIS A 33 -15.87 3.57 -4.11
N ILE A 34 -15.36 3.55 -2.88
CA ILE A 34 -16.17 3.49 -1.67
C ILE A 34 -15.95 4.74 -0.84
N LYS A 35 -17.02 5.45 -0.52
CA LYS A 35 -16.97 6.74 0.13
C LYS A 35 -18.00 6.83 1.26
N ARG A 36 -17.57 7.23 2.46
CA ARG A 36 -18.42 7.43 3.64
C ARG A 36 -19.21 6.17 4.02
N CYS A 37 -18.51 5.04 4.11
CA CYS A 37 -19.06 3.76 4.58
C CYS A 37 -18.39 3.37 5.92
N PRO A 38 -18.72 4.03 7.04
CA PRO A 38 -17.98 3.91 8.30
C PRO A 38 -18.06 2.51 8.93
N SER A 39 -19.11 1.75 8.67
CA SER A 39 -19.26 0.36 9.15
C SER A 39 -18.51 -0.66 8.30
N LEU A 40 -17.90 -0.27 7.17
CA LEU A 40 -17.20 -1.23 6.31
C LEU A 40 -15.97 -1.78 7.01
N ARG A 41 -15.94 -3.10 7.23
CA ARG A 41 -14.88 -3.78 7.98
C ARG A 41 -13.83 -4.44 7.09
N LEU A 42 -14.25 -4.88 5.92
CA LEU A 42 -13.44 -5.65 4.98
C LEU A 42 -13.85 -5.32 3.55
N LEU A 43 -12.85 -5.12 2.68
CA LEU A 43 -13.11 -4.90 1.26
C LEU A 43 -13.27 -6.23 0.51
N PHE A 44 -12.26 -7.13 0.55
CA PHE A 44 -12.30 -8.40 -0.18
C PHE A 44 -12.03 -9.62 0.71
N TYR A 45 -12.70 -10.72 0.40
CA TYR A 45 -12.18 -12.04 0.73
C TYR A 45 -11.15 -12.43 -0.33
N TYR A 46 -10.10 -13.16 0.07
CA TYR A 46 -9.06 -13.63 -0.85
C TYR A 46 -9.66 -14.29 -2.11
N ASP A 47 -10.73 -15.09 -1.99
CA ASP A 47 -11.32 -15.80 -3.13
C ASP A 47 -11.78 -14.85 -4.26
N VAL A 48 -12.08 -13.58 -3.93
CA VAL A 48 -12.56 -12.58 -4.89
C VAL A 48 -11.41 -12.01 -5.73
N THR A 49 -10.16 -12.06 -5.24
CA THR A 49 -9.03 -11.35 -5.88
C THR A 49 -8.72 -11.91 -7.27
N GLU A 50 -8.92 -13.22 -7.50
CA GLU A 50 -8.71 -13.88 -8.80
C GLU A 50 -9.63 -13.33 -9.90
N LYS A 51 -10.79 -12.78 -9.54
CA LYS A 51 -11.76 -12.21 -10.50
C LYS A 51 -11.49 -10.75 -10.84
N LEU A 52 -10.63 -10.06 -10.08
CA LEU A 52 -10.38 -8.62 -10.20
C LEU A 52 -9.18 -8.28 -11.09
N HIS A 53 -8.93 -9.10 -12.12
CA HIS A 53 -7.76 -8.95 -12.98
C HIS A 53 -7.78 -7.66 -13.83
N GLN A 54 -8.95 -7.07 -14.11
CA GLN A 54 -9.09 -5.78 -14.82
C GLN A 54 -9.16 -4.57 -13.89
N LEU A 55 -9.13 -4.74 -12.56
CA LEU A 55 -9.24 -3.64 -11.62
C LEU A 55 -8.05 -2.69 -11.81
N ASN A 56 -8.32 -1.45 -12.20
CA ASN A 56 -7.34 -0.43 -12.52
C ASN A 56 -7.18 0.59 -11.39
N GLU A 57 -8.30 1.00 -10.79
CA GLU A 57 -8.30 2.03 -9.75
C GLU A 57 -9.12 1.60 -8.52
N LEU A 58 -8.54 1.80 -7.34
CA LEU A 58 -9.19 1.59 -6.04
C LEU A 58 -9.17 2.90 -5.24
N LYS A 59 -10.35 3.41 -4.89
CA LYS A 59 -10.54 4.62 -4.10
C LYS A 59 -11.37 4.31 -2.86
N LEU A 60 -10.81 4.54 -1.68
CA LEU A 60 -11.50 4.39 -0.39
C LEU A 60 -11.42 5.71 0.38
N GLU A 61 -12.56 6.25 0.80
CA GLU A 61 -12.65 7.51 1.52
C GLU A 61 -13.61 7.37 2.72
N ALA A 62 -13.16 7.76 3.91
CA ALA A 62 -13.99 7.80 5.12
C ALA A 62 -14.68 6.45 5.45
N CYS A 63 -13.89 5.38 5.51
CA CYS A 63 -14.31 4.04 5.95
C CYS A 63 -13.62 3.69 7.28
N GLU A 64 -14.15 4.21 8.38
CA GLU A 64 -13.49 4.24 9.70
C GLU A 64 -13.26 2.86 10.33
N SER A 65 -14.15 1.88 10.06
CA SER A 65 -14.04 0.51 10.57
C SER A 65 -13.08 -0.38 9.79
N LEU A 66 -12.61 0.06 8.62
CA LEU A 66 -11.81 -0.76 7.72
C LEU A 66 -10.40 -0.93 8.31
N LYS A 67 -10.07 -2.17 8.67
CA LYS A 67 -8.76 -2.53 9.23
C LYS A 67 -7.85 -3.18 8.19
N ASP A 68 -8.42 -4.07 7.39
CA ASP A 68 -7.71 -4.88 6.41
C ASP A 68 -8.43 -4.78 5.07
N LEU A 69 -7.67 -4.66 3.97
CA LEU A 69 -8.24 -4.63 2.62
C LEU A 69 -8.66 -6.02 2.17
N ILE A 70 -7.88 -7.05 2.52
CA ILE A 70 -8.10 -8.43 2.06
C ILE A 70 -8.03 -9.35 3.28
N TYR A 71 -9.03 -10.22 3.41
CA TYR A 71 -9.10 -11.24 4.45
C TYR A 71 -8.82 -12.61 3.85
N SER A 72 -7.92 -13.35 4.49
CA SER A 72 -7.67 -14.76 4.23
C SER A 72 -7.86 -15.56 5.51
N SER A 73 -8.55 -16.69 5.41
CA SER A 73 -8.75 -17.65 6.51
C SER A 73 -7.61 -18.67 6.65
N SER A 74 -6.64 -18.67 5.72
CA SER A 74 -5.54 -19.65 5.71
C SER A 74 -4.20 -19.01 5.36
N GLU A 75 -3.21 -19.29 6.18
CA GLU A 75 -1.80 -18.92 6.00
C GLU A 75 -1.09 -19.76 4.92
N LYS A 76 -1.78 -20.68 4.23
CA LYS A 76 -1.20 -21.55 3.18
C LYS A 76 -1.66 -21.22 1.75
N ARG A 77 -2.43 -20.15 1.56
CA ARG A 77 -2.89 -19.77 0.22
C ARG A 77 -1.73 -19.24 -0.65
N PRO A 78 -1.75 -19.49 -1.96
CA PRO A 78 -0.73 -18.96 -2.87
C PRO A 78 -0.74 -17.42 -2.88
N THR A 79 0.25 -16.83 -3.52
CA THR A 79 0.26 -15.40 -3.80
C THR A 79 -0.78 -15.07 -4.86
N THR A 80 -1.55 -14.01 -4.66
CA THR A 80 -2.48 -13.46 -5.66
C THR A 80 -1.97 -12.12 -6.17
N LYS A 81 -2.41 -11.71 -7.37
CA LYS A 81 -1.96 -10.46 -8.00
C LYS A 81 -3.14 -9.63 -8.45
N PHE A 82 -2.98 -8.31 -8.38
CA PHE A 82 -3.81 -7.34 -9.07
C PHE A 82 -3.04 -6.80 -10.28
N PRO A 83 -3.05 -7.52 -11.41
CA PRO A 83 -2.14 -7.26 -12.53
C PRO A 83 -2.39 -5.93 -13.24
N SER A 84 -3.61 -5.38 -13.15
CA SER A 84 -4.00 -4.15 -13.85
C SER A 84 -4.13 -2.94 -12.93
N LEU A 85 -3.95 -3.09 -11.61
CA LEU A 85 -4.18 -2.02 -10.65
C LEU A 85 -3.06 -1.00 -10.76
N THR A 86 -3.35 0.18 -11.31
CA THR A 86 -2.37 1.23 -11.54
C THR A 86 -2.44 2.34 -10.49
N LYS A 87 -3.59 2.49 -9.83
CA LYS A 87 -3.82 3.61 -8.91
C LYS A 87 -4.62 3.21 -7.67
N VAL A 88 -4.11 3.61 -6.51
CA VAL A 88 -4.76 3.42 -5.22
C VAL A 88 -4.81 4.75 -4.46
N GLU A 89 -6.00 5.12 -3.98
CA GLU A 89 -6.21 6.24 -3.07
C GLU A 89 -6.93 5.76 -1.79
N LEU A 90 -6.30 6.01 -0.65
CA LEU A 90 -6.79 5.66 0.68
C LEU A 90 -6.88 6.92 1.52
N LYS A 91 -8.08 7.38 1.83
CA LYS A 91 -8.32 8.65 2.52
C LYS A 91 -9.18 8.46 3.75
N SER A 92 -8.76 9.04 4.88
CA SER A 92 -9.52 9.05 6.13
C SER A 92 -9.89 7.63 6.61
N LEU A 93 -8.91 6.72 6.65
CA LEU A 93 -9.07 5.35 7.12
C LEU A 93 -8.44 5.20 8.52
N SER A 94 -9.21 5.51 9.56
CA SER A 94 -8.74 5.64 10.94
C SER A 94 -8.14 4.37 11.57
N ARG A 95 -8.42 3.19 10.99
CA ARG A 95 -7.99 1.89 11.52
C ARG A 95 -6.97 1.16 10.66
N LEU A 96 -6.68 1.66 9.46
CA LEU A 96 -5.74 1.03 8.55
C LEU A 96 -4.30 1.23 9.04
N GLU A 97 -3.60 0.12 9.29
CA GLU A 97 -2.21 0.14 9.77
C GLU A 97 -1.19 -0.06 8.63
N TRP A 98 -1.59 -0.74 7.56
CA TRP A 98 -0.75 -1.09 6.41
C TRP A 98 -1.59 -1.11 5.13
N PHE A 99 -1.03 -0.72 3.98
CA PHE A 99 -1.68 -0.93 2.67
C PHE A 99 -1.37 -2.31 2.09
N TYR A 100 -0.09 -2.66 2.00
CA TYR A 100 0.34 -3.98 1.51
C TYR A 100 0.10 -5.06 2.58
N ILE A 101 -0.49 -6.17 2.15
CA ILE A 101 -0.69 -7.37 2.97
C ILE A 101 0.09 -8.50 2.31
N TYR A 102 0.86 -9.22 3.12
CA TYR A 102 1.60 -10.43 2.75
C TYR A 102 0.80 -11.32 1.76
N ARG A 103 1.41 -11.64 0.60
CA ARG A 103 0.87 -12.48 -0.50
C ARG A 103 -0.10 -11.84 -1.49
N VAL A 104 -0.20 -10.51 -1.53
CA VAL A 104 -0.92 -9.81 -2.59
C VAL A 104 0.05 -8.93 -3.35
N GLU A 105 0.21 -9.13 -4.66
CA GLU A 105 1.14 -8.34 -5.47
C GLU A 105 0.42 -7.30 -6.34
N PHE A 106 1.06 -6.15 -6.53
CA PHE A 106 0.55 -5.03 -7.33
C PHE A 106 1.50 -4.65 -8.47
N PRO A 107 1.82 -5.57 -9.41
CA PRO A 107 2.94 -5.42 -10.34
C PRO A 107 2.84 -4.21 -11.29
N SER A 108 1.65 -3.62 -11.44
CA SER A 108 1.41 -2.48 -12.33
C SER A 108 1.09 -1.17 -11.59
N LEU A 109 1.26 -1.13 -10.26
CA LEU A 109 0.90 0.03 -9.45
C LEU A 109 1.82 1.20 -9.74
N LYS A 110 1.26 2.31 -10.21
CA LYS A 110 1.98 3.53 -10.58
C LYS A 110 1.83 4.67 -9.58
N SER A 111 0.68 4.73 -8.90
CA SER A 111 0.35 5.80 -7.96
C SER A 111 -0.28 5.24 -6.68
N LEU A 112 0.31 5.58 -5.53
CA LEU A 112 -0.23 5.27 -4.21
C LEU A 112 -0.38 6.56 -3.39
N THR A 113 -1.61 6.87 -3.01
CA THR A 113 -1.92 8.01 -2.13
C THR A 113 -2.58 7.52 -0.85
N ILE A 114 -2.00 7.89 0.30
CA ILE A 114 -2.52 7.60 1.64
C ILE A 114 -2.62 8.94 2.38
N GLU A 115 -3.84 9.33 2.77
CA GLU A 115 -4.12 10.60 3.44
C GLU A 115 -5.00 10.37 4.67
N LYS A 116 -4.69 11.02 5.80
CA LYS A 116 -5.49 10.96 7.03
C LYS A 116 -5.71 9.52 7.52
N CYS A 117 -4.64 8.73 7.53
CA CYS A 117 -4.62 7.37 8.05
C CYS A 117 -3.74 7.34 9.32
N PRO A 118 -4.23 7.83 10.47
CA PRO A 118 -3.40 8.11 11.66
C PRO A 118 -2.79 6.86 12.31
N LYS A 119 -3.32 5.67 12.03
CA LYS A 119 -2.76 4.40 12.52
C LYS A 119 -1.74 3.76 11.57
N MET A 120 -1.54 4.32 10.37
CA MET A 120 -0.60 3.81 9.38
C MET A 120 0.83 3.86 9.94
N THR A 121 1.45 2.69 10.12
CA THR A 121 2.83 2.56 10.61
C THR A 121 3.84 2.39 9.48
N SER A 122 3.39 1.86 8.34
CA SER A 122 4.14 1.79 7.08
C SER A 122 3.15 1.54 5.94
N PHE A 123 3.43 2.03 4.73
CA PHE A 123 2.61 1.71 3.56
C PHE A 123 2.75 0.23 3.14
N THR A 124 3.82 -0.45 3.57
CA THR A 124 4.01 -1.88 3.33
C THR A 124 4.59 -2.62 4.54
N ASN A 125 4.12 -3.85 4.77
CA ASN A 125 4.60 -4.74 5.83
C ASN A 125 5.47 -5.92 5.34
N GLY A 126 5.77 -6.03 4.04
CA GLY A 126 6.68 -7.04 3.45
C GLY A 126 8.01 -6.41 2.97
N PHE A 127 9.14 -7.13 2.85
CA PHE A 127 9.30 -8.51 2.36
C PHE A 127 10.38 -9.31 3.11
N ALA A 128 10.13 -10.59 3.44
CA ALA A 128 11.12 -11.48 4.04
C ALA A 128 12.15 -11.94 3.00
N THR A 129 13.43 -11.73 3.26
CA THR A 129 14.56 -12.25 2.48
C THR A 129 15.34 -13.26 3.31
N LYS A 130 15.50 -14.49 2.78
CA LYS A 130 16.40 -15.57 3.22
C LYS A 130 16.30 -16.04 4.69
N ASP A 131 15.10 -16.27 5.21
CA ASP A 131 14.94 -17.30 6.24
C ASP A 131 14.05 -18.43 5.69
N GLU A 132 14.55 -19.65 5.83
CA GLU A 132 14.28 -20.87 5.06
C GLU A 132 12.93 -21.56 5.34
N SER A 133 11.78 -20.86 5.32
CA SER A 133 10.50 -21.58 5.50
C SER A 133 9.23 -21.06 4.83
N SER A 134 9.22 -19.99 4.03
CA SER A 134 8.02 -19.72 3.20
C SER A 134 8.26 -18.90 1.94
N THR A 135 7.88 -19.51 0.81
CA THR A 135 7.48 -18.95 -0.49
C THR A 135 8.12 -17.65 -0.95
N ILE A 136 8.93 -17.78 -2.00
CA ILE A 136 9.43 -16.71 -2.89
C ILE A 136 8.34 -15.65 -3.10
N ILE A 137 8.48 -14.49 -2.47
CA ILE A 137 7.76 -13.30 -2.87
C ILE A 137 8.59 -12.68 -3.98
N ASP A 138 8.02 -12.51 -5.17
CA ASP A 138 8.78 -12.06 -6.34
C ASP A 138 9.16 -10.57 -6.25
N GLY A 139 8.82 -9.92 -5.12
CA GLY A 139 9.35 -8.62 -4.71
C GLY A 139 9.16 -7.52 -5.76
N LYS A 140 8.05 -7.55 -6.51
CA LYS A 140 7.79 -6.65 -7.65
C LYS A 140 6.50 -5.85 -7.49
N SER A 141 6.00 -5.70 -6.27
CA SER A 141 4.71 -5.03 -6.05
C SER A 141 4.80 -3.52 -6.25
N PHE A 142 6.00 -2.95 -6.14
CA PHE A 142 6.20 -1.51 -6.27
C PHE A 142 7.21 -1.11 -7.37
N PHE A 143 7.59 -2.05 -8.25
CA PHE A 143 8.55 -1.80 -9.36
C PHE A 143 8.10 -0.71 -10.32
N GLU A 144 6.79 -0.62 -10.57
CA GLU A 144 6.18 0.36 -11.46
C GLU A 144 5.74 1.64 -10.72
N LEU A 145 5.97 1.73 -9.40
CA LEU A 145 5.47 2.85 -8.60
C LEU A 145 6.26 4.12 -8.93
N ASN A 146 5.56 5.09 -9.49
CA ASN A 146 6.12 6.38 -9.90
C ASN A 146 5.84 7.49 -8.88
N GLU A 147 4.69 7.45 -8.21
CA GLU A 147 4.25 8.47 -7.26
C GLU A 147 3.78 7.83 -5.95
N LEU A 148 4.38 8.28 -4.84
CA LEU A 148 3.98 7.95 -3.48
C LEU A 148 3.65 9.23 -2.72
N THR A 149 2.41 9.32 -2.23
CA THR A 149 1.95 10.44 -1.39
C THR A 149 1.48 9.93 -0.04
N LEU A 150 2.07 10.43 1.04
CA LEU A 150 1.71 10.15 2.43
C LEU A 150 1.38 11.46 3.14
N ARG A 151 0.14 11.63 3.61
CA ARG A 151 -0.31 12.85 4.28
C ARG A 151 -1.04 12.54 5.58
N SER A 152 -0.69 13.21 6.68
CA SER A 152 -1.35 13.02 7.98
C SER A 152 -1.35 11.55 8.44
N CYS A 153 -0.21 10.88 8.34
CA CYS A 153 0.01 9.50 8.80
C CYS A 153 0.77 9.50 10.13
N ASP A 154 0.07 9.78 11.23
CA ASP A 154 0.68 10.14 12.53
C ASP A 154 1.43 9.03 13.25
N LYS A 155 1.34 7.77 12.81
CA LYS A 155 2.14 6.66 13.33
C LYS A 155 3.33 6.29 12.44
N LEU A 156 3.50 6.96 11.31
CA LEU A 156 4.62 6.73 10.41
C LEU A 156 5.90 7.30 11.02
N ILE A 157 6.90 6.45 11.25
CA ILE A 157 8.21 6.85 11.81
C ILE A 157 9.28 6.91 10.71
N LEU A 158 9.21 5.96 9.77
CA LEU A 158 10.09 5.80 8.63
C LEU A 158 9.24 5.63 7.36
N VAL A 159 9.60 6.31 6.26
CA VAL A 159 8.91 6.12 4.97
C VAL A 159 9.46 4.90 4.23
N VAL A 160 10.76 4.89 3.94
CA VAL A 160 11.42 3.90 3.09
C VAL A 160 12.63 3.31 3.82
N SER A 161 12.69 1.99 3.86
CA SER A 161 13.86 1.22 4.30
C SER A 161 14.65 0.69 3.10
N SER A 162 15.89 0.25 3.33
CA SER A 162 16.69 -0.56 2.41
C SER A 162 15.91 -1.64 1.67
N LYS A 163 15.03 -2.36 2.38
CA LYS A 163 14.24 -3.47 1.83
C LYS A 163 13.20 -2.98 0.83
N THR A 164 12.44 -1.95 1.21
CA THR A 164 11.40 -1.37 0.36
C THR A 164 12.00 -0.59 -0.81
N LEU A 165 13.17 0.01 -0.62
CA LEU A 165 13.85 0.81 -1.64
C LEU A 165 14.18 -0.01 -2.90
N GLN A 166 14.55 -1.29 -2.75
CA GLN A 166 14.88 -2.18 -3.87
C GLN A 166 13.71 -2.37 -4.86
N GLU A 167 12.48 -2.17 -4.41
CA GLU A 167 11.29 -2.23 -5.26
C GLU A 167 10.93 -0.89 -5.88
N LEU A 168 11.35 0.23 -5.30
CA LEU A 168 10.94 1.57 -5.72
C LEU A 168 11.81 2.11 -6.88
N ARG A 169 12.05 1.28 -7.90
CA ARG A 169 13.01 1.56 -8.99
C ARG A 169 12.59 2.68 -9.94
N LYS A 170 11.28 2.92 -10.06
CA LYS A 170 10.72 3.96 -10.94
C LYS A 170 10.13 5.13 -10.16
N LEU A 171 10.36 5.19 -8.85
CA LEU A 171 9.80 6.25 -8.01
C LEU A 171 10.40 7.59 -8.38
N LYS A 172 9.58 8.45 -8.97
CA LYS A 172 9.93 9.80 -9.42
C LYS A 172 9.46 10.87 -8.46
N LYS A 173 8.36 10.62 -7.75
CA LYS A 173 7.73 11.62 -6.90
C LYS A 173 7.38 11.06 -5.55
N LEU A 174 7.91 11.69 -4.51
CA LEU A 174 7.61 11.40 -3.12
C LEU A 174 7.10 12.67 -2.43
N ILE A 175 5.84 12.62 -1.99
CA ILE A 175 5.22 13.70 -1.21
C ILE A 175 4.95 13.18 0.20
N VAL A 176 5.47 13.87 1.20
CA VAL A 176 5.20 13.57 2.61
C VAL A 176 4.81 14.86 3.31
N SER A 177 3.57 14.93 3.83
CA SER A 177 3.13 16.10 4.60
C SER A 177 2.39 15.73 5.88
N ASP A 178 2.47 16.61 6.88
CA ASP A 178 1.67 16.51 8.10
C ASP A 178 1.85 15.20 8.89
N CYS A 179 2.96 14.49 8.71
CA CYS A 179 3.23 13.22 9.41
C CYS A 179 3.96 13.50 10.74
N MET A 180 3.18 13.70 11.80
CA MET A 180 3.66 14.30 13.05
C MET A 180 4.74 13.49 13.79
N LYS A 181 4.82 12.16 13.60
CA LYS A 181 5.85 11.30 14.25
C LYS A 181 6.98 10.88 13.32
N LEU A 182 6.99 11.35 12.08
CA LEU A 182 8.00 10.96 11.10
C LEU A 182 9.36 11.49 11.54
N LYS A 183 10.32 10.58 11.76
CA LYS A 183 11.69 10.93 12.17
C LYS A 183 12.68 10.83 11.02
N MET A 184 12.40 9.95 10.07
CA MET A 184 13.30 9.61 8.98
C MET A 184 12.55 9.31 7.69
N LEU A 185 13.07 9.77 6.54
CA LEU A 185 12.53 9.36 5.25
C LEU A 185 13.17 8.07 4.74
N PHE A 186 14.50 8.05 4.65
CA PHE A 186 15.25 6.95 4.07
C PHE A 186 16.22 6.35 5.10
N ASN A 187 16.00 5.09 5.47
CA ASN A 187 16.95 4.31 6.28
C ASN A 187 17.66 3.30 5.37
N ILE A 188 18.92 3.58 5.04
CA ILE A 188 19.69 2.83 4.04
C ILE A 188 20.94 2.22 4.69
N ASP A 189 20.96 0.90 4.81
CA ASP A 189 22.14 0.14 5.22
C ASP A 189 23.20 0.15 4.11
N GLY A 190 24.45 0.53 4.46
CA GLY A 190 25.58 0.62 3.53
C GLY A 190 26.03 -0.70 2.89
N LYS A 191 25.48 -1.85 3.30
CA LYS A 191 25.74 -3.16 2.67
C LYS A 191 25.08 -3.32 1.29
N ILE A 192 24.15 -2.45 0.93
CA ILE A 192 23.49 -2.48 -0.38
C ILE A 192 24.26 -1.53 -1.30
N SER A 193 25.23 -2.09 -2.03
CA SER A 193 26.13 -1.41 -2.98
C SER A 193 25.45 -0.57 -4.07
N HIS A 194 24.11 -0.69 -4.24
CA HIS A 194 23.32 0.01 -5.27
C HIS A 194 22.19 0.89 -4.72
N SER A 195 22.08 1.04 -3.40
CA SER A 195 20.95 1.78 -2.78
C SER A 195 21.00 3.29 -3.03
N THR A 196 22.21 3.83 -3.18
CA THR A 196 22.49 5.23 -3.56
C THR A 196 22.03 5.57 -4.98
N GLU A 197 22.06 4.61 -5.90
CA GLU A 197 21.64 4.77 -7.31
C GLU A 197 20.12 4.83 -7.46
N LEU A 198 19.36 4.24 -6.54
CA LEU A 198 17.90 4.18 -6.62
C LEU A 198 17.22 5.52 -6.33
N LEU A 199 17.81 6.35 -5.45
CA LEU A 199 17.33 7.71 -5.21
C LEU A 199 17.63 8.67 -6.37
N GLN A 200 18.50 8.30 -7.32
CA GLN A 200 18.84 9.16 -8.46
C GLN A 200 17.67 9.35 -9.43
N HIS A 201 16.66 8.46 -9.40
CA HIS A 201 15.47 8.54 -10.26
C HIS A 201 14.37 9.43 -9.68
N LEU A 202 14.54 9.94 -8.45
CA LEU A 202 13.56 10.79 -7.79
C LEU A 202 13.65 12.21 -8.35
N ASP A 203 12.67 12.58 -9.18
CA ASP A 203 12.54 13.90 -9.79
C ASP A 203 12.00 14.95 -8.80
N GLU A 204 11.09 14.55 -7.90
CA GLU A 204 10.37 15.44 -6.98
C GLU A 204 10.32 14.86 -5.55
N LEU A 205 10.85 15.61 -4.59
CA LEU A 205 10.72 15.35 -3.16
C LEU A 205 10.07 16.54 -2.47
N ILE A 206 8.83 16.37 -2.00
CA ILE A 206 8.06 17.46 -1.38
C ILE A 206 7.76 17.09 0.08
N LEU A 207 8.31 17.88 1.00
CA LEU A 207 8.17 17.72 2.45
C LEU A 207 7.53 18.96 3.05
N ASN A 208 6.39 18.80 3.73
CA ASN A 208 5.70 19.92 4.39
C ASN A 208 5.23 19.53 5.78
N ASP A 209 5.39 20.42 6.76
CA ASP A 209 4.83 20.27 8.12
C ASP A 209 5.17 18.93 8.79
N LEU A 210 6.48 18.66 8.94
CA LEU A 210 7.04 17.45 9.56
C LEU A 210 7.84 17.80 10.83
N PRO A 211 7.17 18.14 11.95
CA PRO A 211 7.81 18.76 13.11
C PRO A 211 8.86 17.89 13.83
N ASN A 212 8.77 16.56 13.69
CA ASN A 212 9.70 15.60 14.31
C ASN A 212 10.73 15.02 13.32
N LEU A 213 10.80 15.52 12.09
CA LEU A 213 11.74 15.04 11.09
C LEU A 213 13.15 15.50 11.47
N THR A 214 14.00 14.56 11.88
CA THR A 214 15.39 14.86 12.25
C THR A 214 16.37 14.63 11.12
N GLN A 215 16.07 13.71 10.20
CA GLN A 215 16.97 13.32 9.12
C GLN A 215 16.17 12.92 7.88
N VAL A 216 16.60 13.37 6.69
CA VAL A 216 16.02 12.90 5.42
C VAL A 216 16.59 11.52 5.08
N ARG A 217 17.87 11.27 5.38
CA ARG A 217 18.56 10.02 5.06
C ARG A 217 19.56 9.66 6.14
N GLU A 218 19.63 8.38 6.49
CA GLU A 218 20.72 7.80 7.29
C GLU A 218 21.53 6.84 6.40
N GLU A 219 22.85 7.05 6.35
CA GLU A 219 23.82 6.11 5.77
C GLU A 219 24.63 5.52 6.92
N ARG A 220 24.55 4.21 7.13
CA ARG A 220 25.46 3.52 8.06
C ARG A 220 26.74 3.17 7.32
N CYS A 221 27.79 3.97 7.49
CA CYS A 221 29.14 3.59 7.11
C CYS A 221 29.61 2.46 8.04
N ILE A 222 30.04 1.33 7.46
CA ILE A 222 30.81 0.33 8.19
C ILE A 222 32.26 0.82 8.14
N LEU A 223 32.84 1.14 9.29
CA LEU A 223 34.28 1.31 9.42
C LEU A 223 34.89 -0.09 9.19
N GLU A 224 35.49 -0.31 8.02
CA GLU A 224 36.47 -1.39 7.80
C GLU A 224 37.88 -0.83 7.98
#